data_AF-A0A4Q1FR06-F1
#
_entry.id   AF-A0A4Q1FR06-F1
#
_cell.length_a   1.000
_cell.length_b   1.000
_cell.length_c   1.000
_cell.angle_alpha   90.00
_cell.angle_beta   90.00
_cell.angle_gamma   90.00
#
_symmetry.space_group_name_H-M   'P 1'
#
loop_
_entity.id
_entity.type
_entity.pdbx_description
1 polymer ?
#
loop_
_entity_poly.entity_id
_entity_poly.type
_entity_poly.pdbx_seq_one_letter_code
_entity_poly.pdbx_strand_id
1 'polypeptide(L)'
;MILPNLKLNRFIIVFLLIFFSCSKDNTVNNIIINEATQVIKNTSHLKSNNVAYLYNDIRDNDSIIGITYGLPVYEKDRYYVKKINNKVLLIEKNIYNRFFKNENLKFCNDPSYFRSKDYFPNIGEPYFVNIFIKNGKVQKIERQNIPEK
;
A
#
# COMPACT_ATOMS: atom_id res chain seq x y z
N MET A 1 -17.31 -33.03 -49.60
CA MET A 1 -17.59 -32.45 -48.28
C MET A 1 -16.75 -31.19 -48.14
N ILE A 2 -17.40 -30.03 -48.24
CA ILE A 2 -16.74 -28.72 -48.20
C ILE A 2 -16.87 -28.22 -46.75
N LEU A 3 -15.74 -28.03 -46.07
CA LEU A 3 -15.70 -27.36 -44.77
C LEU A 3 -16.21 -25.91 -44.95
N PRO A 4 -17.24 -25.46 -44.21
CA PRO A 4 -17.69 -24.09 -44.36
C PRO A 4 -16.71 -23.13 -43.69
N ASN A 5 -16.44 -22.04 -44.41
CA ASN A 5 -15.77 -20.83 -43.98
C ASN A 5 -16.19 -20.39 -42.56
N LEU A 6 -15.32 -20.60 -41.57
CA LEU A 6 -15.34 -19.87 -40.32
C LEU A 6 -14.78 -18.46 -40.57
N LYS A 7 -15.64 -17.55 -41.05
CA LYS A 7 -15.44 -16.11 -40.83
C LYS A 7 -15.68 -15.83 -39.35
N LEU A 8 -14.73 -16.23 -38.49
CA LEU A 8 -14.66 -15.74 -37.12
C LEU A 8 -14.43 -14.24 -37.22
N ASN A 9 -15.50 -13.47 -37.00
CA ASN A 9 -15.51 -12.02 -37.01
C ASN A 9 -14.30 -11.50 -36.22
N ARG A 10 -13.36 -10.82 -36.89
CA ARG A 10 -12.23 -10.13 -36.24
C ARG A 10 -12.69 -9.24 -35.07
N PHE A 11 -13.93 -8.74 -35.14
CA PHE A 11 -14.57 -8.00 -34.06
C PHE A 11 -14.74 -8.79 -32.75
N ILE A 12 -15.06 -10.08 -32.80
CA ILE A 12 -15.24 -10.91 -31.60
C ILE A 12 -13.90 -11.20 -30.93
N ILE A 13 -12.83 -11.40 -31.70
CA ILE A 13 -11.47 -11.61 -31.18
C ILE A 13 -10.95 -10.34 -30.50
N VAL A 14 -11.18 -9.16 -31.09
CA VAL A 14 -10.81 -7.87 -30.48
C VAL A 14 -11.61 -7.61 -29.21
N PHE A 15 -12.92 -7.92 -29.21
CA PHE A 15 -13.76 -7.78 -28.01
C PHE A 15 -13.28 -8.72 -26.91
N LEU A 16 -13.03 -10.01 -27.19
CA LEU A 16 -12.50 -10.97 -26.20
C LEU A 16 -11.13 -10.55 -25.63
N LEU A 17 -10.23 -9.99 -26.45
CA LEU A 17 -8.93 -9.50 -25.97
C LEU A 17 -9.06 -8.31 -25.00
N ILE A 18 -10.10 -7.48 -25.14
CA ILE A 18 -10.35 -6.35 -24.22
C ILE A 18 -10.92 -6.85 -22.88
N PHE A 19 -11.72 -7.92 -22.85
CA PHE A 19 -12.27 -8.48 -21.60
C PHE A 19 -11.26 -9.32 -20.80
N PHE A 20 -10.21 -9.86 -21.42
CA PHE A 20 -9.16 -10.62 -20.71
C PHE A 20 -8.00 -9.77 -20.16
N SER A 21 -7.99 -8.45 -20.39
CA SER A 21 -7.00 -7.54 -19.77
C SER A 21 -7.38 -7.08 -18.36
N CYS A 22 -8.29 -7.76 -17.68
CA CYS A 22 -8.61 -7.48 -16.27
C CYS A 22 -8.09 -8.60 -15.37
N SER A 23 -6.79 -8.87 -15.41
CA SER A 23 -6.12 -9.36 -14.21
C SER A 23 -5.98 -8.17 -13.26
N LYS A 24 -6.99 -7.98 -12.39
CA LYS A 24 -6.77 -7.33 -11.09
C LYS A 24 -5.86 -8.25 -10.26
N ASP A 25 -4.63 -8.44 -10.72
CA ASP A 25 -3.58 -8.97 -9.90
C ASP A 25 -3.25 -7.87 -8.89
N ASN A 26 -3.95 -7.95 -7.77
CA ASN A 26 -3.71 -7.23 -6.53
C ASN A 26 -2.33 -7.68 -5.96
N THR A 27 -1.27 -7.54 -6.75
CA THR A 27 0.10 -7.93 -6.40
C THR A 27 0.74 -6.85 -5.56
N VAL A 28 0.55 -5.58 -5.95
CA VAL A 28 1.12 -4.44 -5.24
C VAL A 28 0.51 -4.28 -3.84
N ASN A 29 -0.83 -4.34 -3.70
CA ASN A 29 -1.45 -4.23 -2.37
C ASN A 29 -1.02 -5.40 -1.46
N ASN A 30 -0.95 -6.63 -1.97
CA ASN A 30 -0.49 -7.79 -1.21
C ASN A 30 0.97 -7.65 -0.76
N ILE A 31 1.85 -7.14 -1.63
CA ILE A 31 3.25 -6.84 -1.26
C ILE A 31 3.30 -5.78 -0.16
N ILE A 32 2.56 -4.67 -0.31
CA ILE A 32 2.48 -3.62 0.71
C ILE A 32 2.01 -4.20 2.05
N ILE A 33 0.96 -5.04 2.05
CA ILE A 33 0.44 -5.66 3.28
C ILE A 33 1.45 -6.62 3.90
N ASN A 34 2.16 -7.41 3.10
CA ASN A 34 3.21 -8.30 3.61
C ASN A 34 4.34 -7.51 4.27
N GLU A 35 4.84 -6.47 3.61
CA GLU A 35 5.89 -5.62 4.18
C GLU A 35 5.42 -4.87 5.44
N ALA A 36 4.20 -4.32 5.43
CA ALA A 36 3.62 -3.69 6.61
C ALA A 36 3.48 -4.66 7.78
N THR A 37 3.10 -5.91 7.50
CA THR A 37 2.99 -6.98 8.49
C THR A 37 4.36 -7.28 9.11
N GLN A 38 5.42 -7.36 8.28
CA GLN A 38 6.78 -7.59 8.77
C GLN A 38 7.29 -6.44 9.63
N VAL A 39 7.07 -5.19 9.20
CA VAL A 39 7.40 -4.00 10.01
C VAL A 39 6.70 -4.08 11.35
N ILE A 40 5.36 -4.24 11.37
CA ILE A 40 4.58 -4.34 12.61
C ILE A 40 5.14 -5.43 13.53
N LYS A 41 5.42 -6.63 12.99
CA LYS A 41 5.95 -7.76 13.76
C LYS A 41 7.29 -7.43 14.40
N ASN A 42 8.19 -6.78 13.67
CA ASN A 42 9.55 -6.51 14.11
C ASN A 42 9.67 -5.26 14.98
N THR A 43 8.66 -4.36 15.00
CA THR A 43 8.79 -3.07 15.68
C THR A 43 7.77 -2.83 16.77
N SER A 44 6.63 -3.53 16.75
CA SER A 44 5.53 -3.28 17.71
C SER A 44 5.87 -3.59 19.17
N HIS A 45 6.85 -4.46 19.41
CA HIS A 45 7.35 -4.76 20.76
C HIS A 45 8.29 -3.66 21.31
N LEU A 46 8.89 -2.85 20.43
CA LEU A 46 9.80 -1.76 20.79
C LEU A 46 9.06 -0.45 21.05
N LYS A 47 7.95 -0.21 20.33
CA LYS A 47 7.18 1.04 20.41
C LYS A 47 5.68 0.73 20.48
N SER A 48 5.20 0.35 21.66
CA SER A 48 3.84 -0.19 21.89
C SER A 48 2.69 0.72 21.45
N ASN A 49 2.88 2.03 21.52
CA ASN A 49 1.88 3.06 21.19
C ASN A 49 1.93 3.54 19.73
N ASN A 50 2.90 3.08 18.93
CA ASN A 50 3.02 3.50 17.54
C ASN A 50 2.10 2.69 16.62
N VAL A 51 1.79 3.26 15.46
CA VAL A 51 1.04 2.62 14.38
C VAL A 51 1.91 2.47 13.14
N ALA A 52 1.59 1.48 12.31
CA ALA A 52 2.12 1.45 10.96
C ALA A 52 1.34 2.44 10.11
N TYR A 53 2.01 3.20 9.25
CA TYR A 53 1.34 4.03 8.27
C TYR A 53 2.07 3.99 6.93
N LEU A 54 1.27 4.08 5.86
CA LEU A 54 1.74 4.17 4.49
C LEU A 54 1.74 5.63 4.07
N TYR A 55 2.84 6.10 3.49
CA TYR A 55 2.95 7.42 2.89
C TYR A 55 3.46 7.32 1.46
N ASN A 56 3.06 8.28 0.61
CA ASN A 56 3.54 8.33 -0.76
C ASN A 56 4.69 9.34 -0.89
N ASP A 57 5.73 8.96 -1.59
CA ASP A 57 6.84 9.84 -1.97
C ASP A 57 7.17 9.67 -3.47
N ILE A 58 7.93 10.60 -4.04
CA ILE A 58 8.38 10.55 -5.44
C ILE A 58 9.90 10.76 -5.44
N ARG A 59 10.63 9.79 -5.98
CA ARG A 59 12.07 9.89 -6.18
C ARG A 59 12.42 9.44 -7.58
N ASP A 60 13.21 10.24 -8.30
CA ASP A 60 13.72 9.91 -9.63
C ASP A 60 12.63 9.45 -10.63
N ASN A 61 11.43 10.05 -10.55
CA ASN A 61 10.21 9.72 -11.30
C ASN A 61 9.54 8.39 -10.97
N ASP A 62 10.04 7.62 -10.00
CA ASP A 62 9.37 6.42 -9.50
C ASP A 62 8.42 6.76 -8.35
N SER A 63 7.22 6.17 -8.36
CA SER A 63 6.26 6.30 -7.26
C SER A 63 6.74 5.40 -6.12
N ILE A 64 7.02 5.98 -4.96
CA ILE A 64 7.43 5.24 -3.76
C ILE A 64 6.26 5.16 -2.81
N ILE A 65 5.99 3.95 -2.33
CA ILE A 65 5.19 3.75 -1.13
C ILE A 65 6.14 3.46 0.01
N GLY A 66 6.20 4.41 0.94
CA GLY A 66 6.94 4.27 2.17
C GLY A 66 6.05 3.65 3.26
N ILE A 67 6.62 2.74 4.04
CA ILE A 67 6.01 2.18 5.25
C ILE A 67 6.81 2.67 6.44
N THR A 68 6.12 3.24 7.42
CA THR A 68 6.76 3.74 8.63
C THR A 68 6.02 3.26 9.87
N TYR A 69 6.76 2.97 10.94
CA TYR A 69 6.16 2.65 12.26
C TYR A 69 6.37 3.80 13.23
N GLY A 70 5.32 4.60 13.45
CA GLY A 70 5.40 5.89 14.13
C GLY A 70 4.03 6.46 14.50
N LEU A 71 4.01 7.73 14.87
CA LEU A 71 2.79 8.51 15.06
C LEU A 71 2.75 9.63 14.01
N PRO A 72 1.97 9.49 12.93
CA PRO A 72 1.85 10.54 11.91
C PRO A 72 1.13 11.77 12.48
N VAL A 73 1.26 12.91 11.79
CA VAL A 73 0.46 14.12 12.07
C VAL A 73 -1.00 13.81 11.76
N TYR A 74 -1.91 14.23 12.65
CA TYR A 74 -3.32 14.17 12.34
C TYR A 74 -3.66 15.18 11.23
N GLU A 75 -4.22 14.66 10.14
CA GLU A 75 -4.80 15.45 9.08
C GLU A 75 -6.17 14.88 8.72
N LYS A 76 -7.17 15.76 8.75
CA LYS A 76 -8.56 15.38 8.49
C LYS A 76 -8.70 14.76 7.10
N ASP A 77 -9.40 13.63 7.03
CA ASP A 77 -9.70 12.89 5.79
C ASP A 77 -8.46 12.46 4.98
N ARG A 78 -7.27 12.42 5.58
CA ARG A 78 -6.03 12.00 4.92
C ARG A 78 -5.81 10.50 4.94
N TYR A 79 -6.21 9.81 6.01
CA TYR A 79 -5.89 8.40 6.23
C TYR A 79 -7.13 7.50 6.26
N TYR A 80 -7.02 6.33 5.64
CA TYR A 80 -7.93 5.20 5.79
C TYR A 80 -7.35 4.21 6.81
N VAL A 81 -8.21 3.48 7.51
CA VAL A 81 -7.78 2.51 8.53
C VAL A 81 -7.99 1.08 8.05
N LYS A 82 -6.94 0.26 8.19
CA LYS A 82 -6.97 -1.20 8.01
C LYS A 82 -6.40 -1.89 9.24
N LYS A 83 -6.98 -3.03 9.64
CA LYS A 83 -6.44 -3.89 10.71
C LYS A 83 -5.57 -5.00 10.11
N ILE A 84 -4.39 -5.21 10.69
CA ILE A 84 -3.46 -6.29 10.34
C ILE A 84 -2.96 -6.90 11.65
N ASN A 85 -3.23 -8.19 11.90
CA ASN A 85 -2.78 -8.91 13.11
C ASN A 85 -3.02 -8.13 14.42
N ASN A 86 -4.25 -7.61 14.60
CA ASN A 86 -4.66 -6.79 15.75
C ASN A 86 -3.96 -5.43 15.91
N LYS A 87 -3.13 -5.03 14.95
CA LYS A 87 -2.52 -3.70 14.86
C LYS A 87 -3.14 -2.88 13.74
N VAL A 88 -2.98 -1.57 13.85
CA VAL A 88 -3.54 -0.60 12.92
C VAL A 88 -2.52 -0.24 11.85
N LEU A 89 -2.96 -0.28 10.59
CA LEU A 89 -2.29 0.29 9.44
C LEU A 89 -3.10 1.50 8.95
N LEU A 90 -2.50 2.68 9.00
CA LEU A 90 -3.05 3.87 8.37
C LEU A 90 -2.58 3.93 6.91
N ILE A 91 -3.50 4.21 5.99
CA ILE A 91 -3.24 4.23 4.54
C ILE A 91 -3.59 5.62 4.02
N GLU A 92 -2.61 6.37 3.52
CA GLU A 92 -2.90 7.67 2.89
C GLU A 92 -3.92 7.53 1.74
N LYS A 93 -4.81 8.52 1.62
CA LYS A 93 -5.90 8.57 0.65
C LYS A 93 -5.45 8.30 -0.79
N ASN A 94 -4.28 8.80 -1.18
CA ASN A 94 -3.73 8.59 -2.51
C ASN A 94 -3.35 7.12 -2.75
N ILE A 95 -2.73 6.48 -1.76
CA ILE A 95 -2.39 5.05 -1.80
C ILE A 95 -3.66 4.21 -1.79
N TYR A 96 -4.63 4.57 -0.93
CA TYR A 96 -5.91 3.89 -0.87
C TYR A 96 -6.61 3.91 -2.23
N ASN A 97 -6.76 5.08 -2.84
CA ASN A 97 -7.44 5.25 -4.13
C ASN A 97 -6.78 4.45 -5.26
N ARG A 98 -5.45 4.27 -5.22
CA ARG A 98 -4.69 3.56 -6.25
C ARG A 98 -4.69 2.04 -6.04
N PHE A 99 -4.51 1.56 -4.82
CA PHE A 99 -4.21 0.15 -4.55
C PHE A 99 -5.23 -0.57 -3.67
N PHE A 100 -6.04 0.16 -2.88
CA PHE A 100 -6.94 -0.42 -1.87
C PHE A 100 -8.42 -0.03 -2.05
N LYS A 101 -8.77 0.69 -3.13
CA LYS A 101 -10.14 1.21 -3.34
C LYS A 101 -11.22 0.14 -3.28
N ASN A 102 -10.90 -1.10 -3.69
CA ASN A 102 -11.83 -2.23 -3.66
C ASN A 102 -12.08 -2.81 -2.25
N GLU A 103 -11.33 -2.39 -1.23
CA GLU A 103 -11.40 -2.96 0.13
C GLU A 103 -12.41 -2.26 1.05
N ASN A 104 -13.15 -1.24 0.56
CA ASN A 104 -14.21 -0.53 1.31
C ASN A 104 -13.77 -0.07 2.73
N LEU A 105 -12.54 0.44 2.85
CA LEU A 105 -11.99 0.95 4.11
C LEU A 105 -12.66 2.27 4.52
N LYS A 106 -12.72 2.53 5.83
CA LYS A 106 -13.24 3.78 6.41
C LYS A 106 -12.11 4.79 6.63
N PHE A 107 -12.45 6.07 6.59
CA PHE A 107 -11.57 7.13 7.05
C PHE A 107 -11.24 6.95 8.54
N CYS A 108 -10.01 7.28 8.90
CA CYS A 108 -9.52 7.26 10.25
C CYS A 108 -9.80 8.60 10.95
N ASN A 109 -10.72 8.58 11.91
CA ASN A 109 -11.07 9.74 12.74
C ASN A 109 -10.64 9.57 14.21
N ASP A 110 -9.91 8.51 14.54
CA ASP A 110 -9.44 8.23 15.89
C ASP A 110 -8.14 8.99 16.17
N PRO A 111 -8.13 10.03 17.03
CA PRO A 111 -6.94 10.83 17.30
C PRO A 111 -5.83 10.05 18.02
N SER A 112 -6.13 8.89 18.62
CA SER A 112 -5.13 8.09 19.36
C SER A 112 -4.03 7.50 18.49
N TYR A 113 -4.23 7.43 17.17
CA TYR A 113 -3.23 6.94 16.21
C TYR A 113 -2.28 8.03 15.71
N PHE A 114 -2.45 9.25 16.17
CA PHE A 114 -1.70 10.40 15.69
C PHE A 114 -0.90 11.04 16.80
N ARG A 115 0.15 11.74 16.42
CA ARG A 115 0.92 12.51 17.38
C ARG A 115 0.14 13.72 17.87
N SER A 116 0.33 14.07 19.15
CA SER A 116 -0.15 15.35 19.67
C SER A 116 0.60 16.51 18.99
N LYS A 117 0.02 17.72 19.04
CA LYS A 117 0.67 18.93 18.52
C LYS A 117 2.02 19.20 19.17
N ASP A 118 2.19 18.76 20.41
CA ASP A 118 3.39 18.96 21.22
C ASP A 118 4.40 17.80 21.08
N TYR A 119 4.13 16.83 20.20
CA TYR A 119 5.05 15.73 19.96
C TYR A 119 6.26 16.19 19.14
N PHE A 120 7.41 16.24 19.82
CA PHE A 120 8.72 16.34 19.19
C PHE A 120 9.20 14.93 18.80
N PRO A 121 9.46 14.66 17.51
CA PRO A 121 9.98 13.36 17.12
C PRO A 121 11.36 13.16 17.74
N ASN A 122 11.56 12.04 18.45
CA ASN A 122 12.90 11.63 18.83
C ASN A 122 13.71 11.38 17.55
N ILE A 123 14.87 12.04 17.46
CA ILE A 123 15.88 11.80 16.42
C ILE A 123 16.37 10.36 16.59
N GLY A 124 16.08 9.51 15.60
CA GLY A 124 16.21 8.06 15.70
C GLY A 124 15.21 7.43 14.75
N GLU A 125 15.65 7.39 13.48
CA GLU A 125 14.93 7.08 12.25
C GLU A 125 13.79 6.07 12.45
N PRO A 126 12.56 6.38 11.99
CA PRO A 126 11.54 5.38 12.05
C PRO A 126 11.85 4.30 11.00
N TYR A 127 11.45 3.06 11.27
CA TYR A 127 11.68 1.93 10.38
C TYR A 127 11.05 2.20 9.01
N PHE A 128 11.85 2.17 7.94
CA PHE A 128 11.38 2.50 6.59
C PHE A 128 11.44 1.29 5.67
N VAL A 129 10.31 1.01 5.01
CA VAL A 129 10.29 0.19 3.80
C VAL A 129 9.90 1.11 2.64
N ASN A 130 10.73 1.18 1.61
CA ASN A 130 10.42 1.88 0.37
C ASN A 130 10.11 0.86 -0.73
N ILE A 131 8.88 0.88 -1.21
CA ILE A 131 8.40 0.03 -2.31
C ILE A 131 8.35 0.88 -3.57
N PHE A 132 9.27 0.62 -4.51
CA PHE A 132 9.37 1.35 -5.77
C PHE A 132 8.40 0.75 -6.78
N ILE A 133 7.49 1.57 -7.31
CA ILE A 133 6.45 1.14 -8.24
C ILE A 133 6.57 1.91 -9.54
N LYS A 134 6.68 1.16 -10.64
CA LYS A 134 6.70 1.68 -12.00
C LYS A 134 5.67 0.94 -12.85
N ASN A 135 4.83 1.70 -13.56
CA ASN A 135 3.76 1.16 -14.41
C ASN A 135 2.86 0.14 -13.68
N GLY A 136 2.53 0.40 -12.42
CA GLY A 136 1.68 -0.47 -11.61
C GLY A 136 2.34 -1.77 -11.12
N LYS A 137 3.66 -1.93 -11.29
CA LYS A 137 4.42 -3.10 -10.83
C LYS A 137 5.53 -2.70 -9.86
N VAL A 138 5.72 -3.52 -8.82
CA VAL A 138 6.86 -3.37 -7.90
C VAL A 138 8.17 -3.66 -8.64
N GLN A 139 9.11 -2.73 -8.57
CA GLN A 139 10.44 -2.84 -9.18
C GLN A 139 11.49 -3.26 -8.15
N LYS A 140 11.42 -2.66 -6.97
CA LYS A 140 12.42 -2.82 -5.90
C LYS A 140 11.75 -2.60 -4.55
N ILE A 141 12.27 -3.26 -3.52
CA ILE A 141 11.93 -3.01 -2.12
C ILE A 141 13.23 -2.73 -1.37
N GLU A 142 13.33 -1.57 -0.76
CA GLU A 142 14.43 -1.20 0.14
C GLU A 142 13.94 -1.18 1.58
N ARG A 143 14.74 -1.73 2.50
CA ARG A 143 14.43 -1.79 3.92
C ARG A 143 15.56 -1.10 4.67
N GLN A 144 15.22 -0.18 5.55
CA GLN A 144 16.18 0.57 6.36
C GLN A 144 15.80 0.48 7.84
N ASN A 145 16.79 0.17 8.66
CA ASN A 145 16.73 0.07 10.12
C ASN A 145 15.75 -0.94 10.70
N ILE A 146 15.07 -1.78 9.91
CA ILE A 146 14.13 -2.78 10.43
C ILE A 146 14.92 -3.79 11.29
N PRO A 147 14.58 -3.98 12.58
CA PRO A 147 15.32 -4.89 13.44
C PRO A 147 15.19 -6.30 12.87
N GLU A 148 16.33 -6.96 12.71
CA GLU A 148 16.36 -8.41 12.61
C GLU A 148 16.07 -8.96 14.01
N LYS A 149 15.28 -10.03 14.08
CA LYS A 149 14.78 -10.62 15.32
C LYS A 149 15.87 -10.89 16.35
#